data_AF-T0FU62-F1
#
_entry.id   AF-T0FU62-F1
#
_cell.length_a   1.000
_cell.length_b   1.000
_cell.length_c   1.000
_cell.angle_alpha   90.00
_cell.angle_beta   90.00
_cell.angle_gamma   90.00
#
_symmetry.space_group_name_H-M   'P 1'
#
loop_
_entity.id
_entity.type
_entity.pdbx_description
1 polymer ?
#
loop_
_entity_poly.entity_id
_entity_poly.type
_entity_poly.pdbx_seq_one_letter_code
_entity_poly.pdbx_strand_id
1 'polypeptide(L)'
;MVRFCILLFIFLQACSPIRGLFNISDPKTNNYWWITILQGNVGSAYRENSETLDENENALVENVFPENLDAFNENVDALGWTLLVGAPNANTVDSRLAIDTNGFIYLAGSTDGGVYNEDPIGVRDIILGKYDSRKNVIWTKQVGVPGVNLSVVDVGVDEIGNVYIAGNTTGNFAQELRSGRDLFVIKFDPNGREVWRRQTGPIGERYSVSPEKIFVDPNGTSYIVGMSNGPFGGLTPGRNGFLFKIDEFGTERWRIQISIPGAEIFPEGVVVAHDTGDVFVTGSGNANFENDTTPGAGNEDLFILKYNRAGRKQFFAQLGNALNTTEGTSVTLDTFGNLFVGGKSNANFDPGGASGTSSRGTLVKYDSSGVRQWIRQLGPIDGRRNTKITAITTDALGNVYATGRTDGNVMDGSENSIGFEDAFLTKYDSFGNREWARQMGSTLGTGIRQDPQGNFYWAGLTNTSLNEIQPAGLPDLFLLKFR
;
A
#
# COMPACT_ATOMS: atom_id res chain seq x y z
N MET A 1 -32.08 75.98 -25.08
CA MET A 1 -30.84 75.21 -24.85
C MET A 1 -31.20 73.73 -24.97
N VAL A 2 -30.77 72.91 -25.94
CA VAL A 2 -29.71 73.09 -26.98
C VAL A 2 -28.32 73.26 -26.34
N ARG A 3 -27.34 72.36 -26.49
CA ARG A 3 -27.21 71.21 -27.42
C ARG A 3 -26.10 70.20 -26.98
N PHE A 4 -26.26 68.93 -27.38
CA PHE A 4 -25.22 67.93 -27.79
C PHE A 4 -24.17 67.42 -26.76
N CYS A 5 -23.61 66.19 -26.82
CA CYS A 5 -23.96 64.89 -27.46
C CYS A 5 -23.12 63.76 -26.76
N ILE A 6 -22.58 62.63 -27.28
CA ILE A 6 -22.35 62.07 -28.63
C ILE A 6 -22.06 60.54 -28.60
N LEU A 7 -22.67 59.75 -29.52
CA LEU A 7 -22.22 58.47 -30.18
C LEU A 7 -21.72 57.24 -29.35
N LEU A 8 -21.76 55.95 -29.77
CA LEU A 8 -22.35 55.10 -30.86
C LEU A 8 -21.92 53.62 -30.53
N PHE A 9 -22.40 52.43 -30.98
CA PHE A 9 -23.27 51.83 -32.03
C PHE A 9 -24.57 51.21 -31.39
N ILE A 10 -25.61 50.62 -32.03
CA ILE A 10 -25.88 49.67 -33.16
C ILE A 10 -25.55 48.19 -32.80
N PHE A 11 -26.52 47.31 -32.48
CA PHE A 11 -27.64 46.68 -33.26
C PHE A 11 -27.18 45.52 -34.18
N LEU A 12 -27.96 44.45 -34.47
CA LEU A 12 -29.40 44.18 -34.29
C LEU A 12 -29.68 42.65 -34.13
N GLN A 13 -30.90 42.27 -33.75
CA GLN A 13 -31.48 40.91 -33.88
C GLN A 13 -32.03 40.71 -35.33
N ALA A 14 -32.65 39.61 -35.79
CA ALA A 14 -33.08 38.30 -35.24
C ALA A 14 -33.26 37.32 -36.43
N CYS A 15 -33.49 36.02 -36.18
CA CYS A 15 -34.66 35.28 -36.70
C CYS A 15 -34.63 33.76 -36.40
N SER A 16 -35.81 33.23 -36.08
CA SER A 16 -36.13 31.79 -36.15
C SER A 16 -37.51 31.62 -36.81
N PRO A 17 -37.76 30.56 -37.58
CA PRO A 17 -39.12 30.11 -37.91
C PRO A 17 -39.49 28.83 -37.12
N ILE A 18 -40.75 28.75 -36.67
CA ILE A 18 -41.32 27.58 -35.99
C ILE A 18 -42.40 26.96 -36.90
N ARG A 19 -42.36 25.63 -37.08
CA ARG A 19 -43.47 24.65 -37.37
C ARG A 19 -42.85 23.34 -37.91
N GLY A 20 -43.31 22.14 -37.57
CA GLY A 20 -44.30 21.72 -36.56
C GLY A 20 -44.97 20.39 -36.93
N LEU A 21 -45.17 19.48 -35.96
CA LEU A 21 -45.74 18.10 -36.07
C LEU A 21 -44.89 17.18 -36.99
N PHE A 22 -44.39 16.02 -36.57
CA PHE A 22 -45.04 14.93 -35.83
C PHE A 22 -44.09 14.18 -34.87
N ASN A 23 -44.64 13.17 -34.18
CA ASN A 23 -43.96 12.28 -33.22
C ASN A 23 -43.20 11.13 -33.94
N ILE A 24 -42.00 10.74 -33.44
CA ILE A 24 -41.34 9.39 -33.46
C ILE A 24 -39.86 9.52 -33.01
N SER A 25 -39.22 8.39 -32.70
CA SER A 25 -38.00 8.21 -31.89
C SER A 25 -36.62 8.48 -32.53
N ASP A 26 -35.63 8.57 -31.64
CA ASP A 26 -34.18 8.29 -31.79
C ASP A 26 -33.89 7.08 -32.73
N PRO A 27 -32.73 7.01 -33.45
CA PRO A 27 -31.42 6.83 -32.81
C PRO A 27 -30.18 7.53 -33.42
N LYS A 28 -29.12 7.61 -32.60
CA LYS A 28 -27.67 7.50 -32.88
C LYS A 28 -27.18 7.51 -34.35
N THR A 29 -26.13 8.30 -34.61
CA THR A 29 -24.97 7.87 -35.43
C THR A 29 -23.71 8.70 -35.13
N ASN A 30 -22.55 8.06 -35.07
CA ASN A 30 -21.26 8.73 -34.93
C ASN A 30 -20.73 9.22 -36.29
N ASN A 31 -19.83 10.21 -36.27
CA ASN A 31 -18.90 10.47 -37.38
C ASN A 31 -17.57 10.99 -36.83
N TYR A 32 -16.58 10.10 -36.70
CA TYR A 32 -15.18 10.45 -36.50
C TYR A 32 -14.43 10.27 -37.81
N TRP A 33 -13.88 11.36 -38.36
CA TRP A 33 -12.88 11.32 -39.41
C TRP A 33 -11.60 11.98 -38.88
N TRP A 34 -10.45 11.32 -39.08
CA TRP A 34 -9.23 11.83 -39.75
C TRP A 34 -8.01 11.00 -39.30
N ILE A 35 -7.14 10.66 -40.26
CA ILE A 35 -5.95 9.82 -40.08
C ILE A 35 -4.72 10.66 -40.42
N THR A 36 -3.65 10.53 -39.62
CA THR A 36 -2.28 10.72 -40.10
C THR A 36 -1.35 9.70 -39.44
N ILE A 37 -0.33 9.23 -40.16
CA ILE A 37 0.62 8.17 -39.78
C ILE A 37 2.05 8.74 -39.83
N LEU A 38 2.96 8.26 -38.97
CA LEU A 38 4.37 8.03 -39.33
C LEU A 38 5.06 7.03 -38.37
N GLN A 39 6.16 6.42 -38.84
CA GLN A 39 6.82 5.24 -38.23
C GLN A 39 8.26 5.55 -37.78
N GLY A 40 8.85 4.70 -36.90
CA GLY A 40 10.28 4.75 -36.57
C GLY A 40 10.79 3.52 -35.81
N ASN A 41 11.71 2.75 -36.41
CA ASN A 41 12.24 1.48 -35.90
C ASN A 41 13.27 1.59 -34.76
N VAL A 42 13.12 0.73 -33.72
CA VAL A 42 14.19 -0.05 -33.03
C VAL A 42 13.53 -1.34 -32.49
N GLY A 43 14.12 -2.54 -32.47
CA GLY A 43 15.35 -3.01 -33.12
C GLY A 43 16.00 -4.22 -32.40
N SER A 44 16.10 -5.38 -33.08
CA SER A 44 16.70 -6.67 -32.64
C SER A 44 15.97 -7.45 -31.51
N ALA A 45 16.20 -8.75 -31.28
CA ALA A 45 16.15 -9.96 -32.14
C ALA A 45 16.69 -11.17 -31.35
N TYR A 46 16.05 -12.36 -31.39
CA TYR A 46 16.77 -13.65 -31.33
C TYR A 46 15.91 -14.87 -31.76
N ARG A 47 16.37 -15.49 -32.87
CA ARG A 47 16.24 -16.90 -33.30
C ARG A 47 14.91 -17.67 -33.25
N GLU A 48 14.57 -18.21 -34.42
CA GLU A 48 13.63 -19.30 -34.67
C GLU A 48 14.12 -20.65 -34.11
N ASN A 49 13.17 -21.57 -33.92
CA ASN A 49 13.32 -22.99 -34.23
C ASN A 49 11.94 -23.51 -34.70
N SER A 50 11.91 -24.23 -35.82
CA SER A 50 10.78 -25.07 -36.25
C SER A 50 10.80 -26.41 -35.47
N GLU A 51 9.81 -27.32 -35.50
CA GLU A 51 8.86 -27.68 -36.57
C GLU A 51 7.48 -28.15 -36.04
N THR A 52 6.43 -27.92 -36.85
CA THR A 52 5.18 -28.72 -37.03
C THR A 52 4.42 -29.26 -35.79
N LEU A 53 3.11 -28.99 -35.64
CA LEU A 53 2.06 -29.60 -36.48
C LEU A 53 0.68 -28.88 -36.38
N ASP A 54 -0.23 -29.33 -37.24
CA ASP A 54 -1.71 -29.21 -37.25
C ASP A 54 -2.35 -27.82 -37.40
N GLU A 55 -2.89 -27.60 -38.61
CA GLU A 55 -3.93 -26.62 -38.90
C GLU A 55 -5.28 -27.11 -38.32
N ASN A 56 -6.02 -26.26 -37.58
CA ASN A 56 -7.47 -26.11 -37.76
C ASN A 56 -8.09 -24.94 -36.97
N GLU A 57 -9.25 -24.50 -37.46
CA GLU A 57 -10.22 -23.53 -36.93
C GLU A 57 -9.75 -22.09 -36.63
N ASN A 58 -10.35 -21.16 -37.37
CA ASN A 58 -10.20 -19.71 -37.20
C ASN A 58 -10.86 -19.24 -35.89
N ALA A 59 -10.05 -18.70 -34.98
CA ALA A 59 -10.50 -17.71 -34.01
C ALA A 59 -9.58 -16.48 -34.10
N LEU A 60 -9.99 -15.48 -34.88
CA LEU A 60 -9.35 -14.16 -34.85
C LEU A 60 -9.71 -13.50 -33.53
N VAL A 61 -8.89 -13.72 -32.50
CA VAL A 61 -8.90 -12.92 -31.29
C VAL A 61 -8.34 -11.55 -31.67
N GLU A 62 -9.23 -10.63 -32.02
CA GLU A 62 -8.91 -9.21 -31.98
C GLU A 62 -8.43 -8.88 -30.56
N ASN A 63 -7.32 -8.15 -30.44
CA ASN A 63 -6.86 -7.65 -29.15
C ASN A 63 -7.82 -6.53 -28.69
N VAL A 64 -8.95 -6.94 -28.12
CA VAL A 64 -9.90 -6.05 -27.43
C VAL A 64 -9.23 -5.59 -26.15
N PHE A 65 -8.41 -4.54 -26.26
CA PHE A 65 -8.08 -3.70 -25.12
C PHE A 65 -9.40 -3.23 -24.49
N PRO A 66 -9.67 -3.49 -23.21
CA PRO A 66 -10.87 -2.99 -22.56
C PRO A 66 -10.70 -1.49 -22.28
N GLU A 67 -11.03 -0.65 -23.27
CA GLU A 67 -11.40 0.75 -23.06
C GLU A 67 -12.69 0.81 -22.22
N ASN A 68 -12.57 0.57 -20.91
CA ASN A 68 -13.67 0.66 -19.95
C ASN A 68 -13.11 1.06 -18.58
N LEU A 69 -12.88 2.37 -18.40
CA LEU A 69 -12.60 2.96 -17.08
C LEU A 69 -13.88 3.12 -16.23
N ASP A 70 -15.06 2.78 -16.79
CA ASP A 70 -16.39 3.02 -16.20
C ASP A 70 -16.68 2.26 -14.89
N ALA A 71 -15.79 1.35 -14.47
CA ALA A 71 -15.86 0.64 -13.19
C ALA A 71 -15.79 1.54 -11.92
N PHE A 72 -15.65 2.86 -12.08
CA PHE A 72 -15.66 3.85 -10.99
C PHE A 72 -17.03 4.47 -10.69
N ASN A 73 -18.05 4.29 -11.54
CA ASN A 73 -19.34 4.94 -11.36
C ASN A 73 -20.45 3.98 -10.92
N GLU A 74 -20.69 3.89 -9.60
CA GLU A 74 -22.02 4.12 -9.00
C GLU A 74 -21.97 4.06 -7.45
N ASN A 75 -22.13 5.22 -6.80
CA ASN A 75 -22.58 5.43 -5.41
C ASN A 75 -21.95 4.49 -4.35
N VAL A 76 -20.80 4.78 -3.73
CA VAL A 76 -20.44 6.03 -3.01
C VAL A 76 -18.93 6.32 -3.14
N ASP A 77 -18.42 6.49 -4.36
CA ASP A 77 -16.97 6.58 -4.62
C ASP A 77 -16.62 7.61 -5.72
N ALA A 78 -16.89 8.90 -5.52
CA ALA A 78 -16.51 9.89 -6.52
C ALA A 78 -14.99 10.17 -6.46
N LEU A 79 -14.23 9.74 -7.47
CA LEU A 79 -12.80 10.02 -7.59
C LEU A 79 -12.57 11.55 -7.58
N GLY A 80 -12.01 12.05 -6.49
CA GLY A 80 -11.83 13.47 -6.23
C GLY A 80 -10.57 14.07 -6.88
N TRP A 81 -9.49 13.29 -6.98
CA TRP A 81 -8.28 13.62 -7.77
C TRP A 81 -7.29 12.45 -7.83
N THR A 82 -6.39 12.51 -8.83
CA THR A 82 -5.18 11.67 -8.95
C THR A 82 -3.92 12.52 -8.79
N LEU A 83 -2.89 11.94 -8.18
CA LEU A 83 -1.50 12.40 -8.15
C LEU A 83 -0.59 11.23 -8.54
N LEU A 84 0.39 11.47 -9.41
CA LEU A 84 1.55 10.60 -9.62
C LEU A 84 2.81 11.32 -9.12
N VAL A 85 3.80 10.57 -8.63
CA VAL A 85 5.08 11.09 -8.12
C VAL A 85 6.23 10.18 -8.56
N GLY A 86 7.13 10.73 -9.37
CA GLY A 86 8.35 10.10 -9.86
C GLY A 86 9.07 11.04 -10.83
N ALA A 87 10.02 10.53 -11.61
CA ALA A 87 10.86 11.34 -12.49
C ALA A 87 11.33 10.58 -13.75
N PRO A 88 11.68 11.27 -14.85
CA PRO A 88 12.14 10.64 -16.09
C PRO A 88 13.31 9.67 -15.89
N ASN A 89 13.09 8.40 -16.27
CA ASN A 89 14.01 7.27 -16.10
C ASN A 89 14.34 6.87 -14.64
N ALA A 90 13.61 7.40 -13.66
CA ALA A 90 13.78 7.02 -12.25
C ALA A 90 12.88 5.85 -11.86
N ASN A 91 13.36 5.02 -10.93
CA ASN A 91 12.64 3.93 -10.30
C ASN A 91 12.12 4.40 -8.93
N THR A 92 10.86 4.82 -8.87
CA THR A 92 10.27 5.46 -7.69
C THR A 92 9.30 4.52 -6.99
N VAL A 93 9.73 3.95 -5.87
CA VAL A 93 9.15 2.77 -5.19
C VAL A 93 8.81 3.04 -3.72
N ASP A 94 8.40 2.00 -3.00
CA ASP A 94 8.10 2.05 -1.56
C ASP A 94 7.02 3.05 -1.16
N SER A 95 6.00 3.22 -2.01
CA SER A 95 4.84 4.09 -1.76
C SER A 95 4.18 3.79 -0.41
N ARG A 96 4.13 4.78 0.49
CA ARG A 96 3.57 4.69 1.85
C ARG A 96 2.81 5.96 2.23
N LEU A 97 1.77 5.79 3.03
CA LEU A 97 0.71 6.78 3.24
C LEU A 97 0.38 6.97 4.73
N ALA A 98 0.50 8.21 5.21
CA ALA A 98 -0.04 8.66 6.49
C ALA A 98 -0.94 9.89 6.29
N ILE A 99 -1.88 10.10 7.22
CA ILE A 99 -2.76 11.28 7.28
C ILE A 99 -2.80 11.76 8.72
N ASP A 100 -2.69 13.07 8.96
CA ASP A 100 -2.77 13.64 10.31
C ASP A 100 -4.20 14.03 10.72
N THR A 101 -4.36 14.38 12.00
CA THR A 101 -5.63 14.81 12.62
C THR A 101 -6.24 16.06 12.00
N ASN A 102 -5.52 16.78 11.15
CA ASN A 102 -6.01 17.95 10.40
C ASN A 102 -6.38 17.61 8.96
N GLY A 103 -6.19 16.36 8.52
CA GLY A 103 -6.46 15.91 7.15
C GLY A 103 -5.36 16.27 6.15
N PHE A 104 -4.13 16.59 6.59
CA PHE A 104 -2.99 16.66 5.68
C PHE A 104 -2.49 15.24 5.37
N ILE A 105 -2.10 15.03 4.12
CA ILE A 105 -1.68 13.73 3.60
C ILE A 105 -0.18 13.73 3.38
N TYR A 106 0.48 12.68 3.85
CA TYR A 106 1.93 12.47 3.74
C TYR A 106 2.15 11.24 2.87
N LEU A 107 2.71 11.46 1.68
CA LEU A 107 3.13 10.40 0.76
C LEU A 107 4.65 10.28 0.82
N ALA A 108 5.15 9.09 1.18
CA ALA A 108 6.57 8.77 1.24
C ALA A 108 6.93 7.64 0.26
N GLY A 109 8.20 7.57 -0.12
CA GLY A 109 8.76 6.49 -0.93
C GLY A 109 10.26 6.66 -1.14
N SER A 110 10.83 5.80 -1.99
CA SER A 110 12.26 5.80 -2.33
C SER A 110 12.44 6.07 -3.83
N THR A 111 13.49 6.76 -4.23
CA THR A 111 13.79 7.02 -5.67
C THR A 111 15.29 6.97 -5.95
N ASP A 112 15.70 6.60 -7.16
CA ASP A 112 17.08 6.72 -7.65
C ASP A 112 17.28 7.88 -8.65
N GLY A 113 16.30 8.79 -8.77
CA GLY A 113 16.39 10.00 -9.61
C GLY A 113 16.00 11.31 -8.91
N GLY A 114 16.08 12.43 -9.64
CA GLY A 114 15.64 13.75 -9.16
C GLY A 114 14.12 13.93 -9.25
N VAL A 115 13.40 13.72 -8.14
CA VAL A 115 11.93 13.87 -8.06
C VAL A 115 11.53 15.24 -7.47
N TYR A 116 12.28 15.72 -6.48
CA TYR A 116 12.14 17.07 -5.91
C TYR A 116 13.44 17.89 -5.97
N ASN A 117 14.50 17.31 -6.53
CA ASN A 117 15.76 17.93 -6.89
C ASN A 117 16.01 17.74 -8.39
N GLU A 118 17.01 18.41 -8.97
CA GLU A 118 17.42 18.18 -10.36
C GLU A 118 18.08 16.78 -10.54
N ASP A 119 18.86 16.34 -9.56
CA ASP A 119 19.60 15.07 -9.52
C ASP A 119 19.33 14.29 -8.21
N PRO A 120 19.51 12.96 -8.18
CA PRO A 120 19.56 12.18 -6.94
C PRO A 120 20.79 12.52 -6.09
N ILE A 121 20.65 12.49 -4.76
CA ILE A 121 21.73 12.79 -3.81
C ILE A 121 22.59 11.55 -3.53
N GLY A 122 21.95 10.38 -3.41
CA GLY A 122 22.59 9.09 -3.15
C GLY A 122 22.40 8.08 -4.28
N VAL A 123 22.58 6.80 -3.96
CA VAL A 123 22.19 5.67 -4.85
C VAL A 123 20.69 5.43 -4.77
N ARG A 124 20.07 5.80 -3.64
CA ARG A 124 18.62 5.90 -3.47
C ARG A 124 18.30 6.89 -2.36
N ASP A 125 17.38 7.81 -2.64
CA ASP A 125 16.93 8.87 -1.76
C ASP A 125 15.54 8.55 -1.18
N ILE A 126 15.28 9.07 0.01
CA ILE A 126 13.94 9.19 0.59
C ILE A 126 13.23 10.36 -0.09
N ILE A 127 12.02 10.15 -0.59
CA ILE A 127 11.10 11.23 -0.98
C ILE A 127 9.92 11.30 -0.02
N LEU A 128 9.47 12.53 0.26
CA LEU A 128 8.33 12.82 1.13
C LEU A 128 7.61 14.09 0.66
N GLY A 129 6.30 14.00 0.42
CA GLY A 129 5.44 15.15 0.13
C GLY A 129 4.31 15.29 1.15
N LYS A 130 4.05 16.52 1.60
CA LYS A 130 2.87 16.89 2.41
C LYS A 130 1.88 17.66 1.54
N TYR A 131 0.62 17.21 1.50
CA TYR A 131 -0.46 17.76 0.68
C TYR A 131 -1.69 18.10 1.54
N ASP A 132 -2.51 19.04 1.11
CA ASP A 132 -3.87 19.22 1.65
C ASP A 132 -4.88 18.26 0.99
N SER A 133 -6.10 18.24 1.53
CA SER A 133 -7.18 17.38 1.04
C SER A 133 -7.70 17.74 -0.37
N ARG A 134 -7.15 18.78 -1.00
CA ARG A 134 -7.43 19.30 -2.35
C ARG A 134 -6.26 19.12 -3.34
N LYS A 135 -5.18 18.40 -2.95
CA LYS A 135 -3.94 18.18 -3.72
C LYS A 135 -2.99 19.38 -3.79
N ASN A 136 -3.17 20.42 -2.97
CA ASN A 136 -2.19 21.50 -2.88
C ASN A 136 -0.94 21.00 -2.14
N VAL A 137 0.23 21.24 -2.70
CA VAL A 137 1.52 20.95 -2.04
C VAL A 137 1.73 21.95 -0.89
N ILE A 138 1.99 21.43 0.31
CA ILE A 138 2.38 22.24 1.48
C ILE A 138 3.91 22.34 1.55
N TRP A 139 4.60 21.20 1.38
CA TRP A 139 6.04 21.13 1.16
C TRP A 139 6.43 19.73 0.64
N THR A 140 7.61 19.62 0.04
CA THR A 140 8.24 18.35 -0.37
C THR A 140 9.69 18.28 0.11
N LYS A 141 10.23 17.06 0.20
CA LYS A 141 11.61 16.75 0.59
C LYS A 141 12.14 15.59 -0.23
N GLN A 142 13.37 15.70 -0.71
CA GLN A 142 14.19 14.58 -1.18
C GLN A 142 15.46 14.57 -0.34
N VAL A 143 15.79 13.43 0.26
CA VAL A 143 16.86 13.27 1.26
C VAL A 143 17.67 12.03 0.97
N GLY A 144 18.95 12.21 0.68
CA GLY A 144 19.91 11.14 0.44
C GLY A 144 21.29 11.45 1.01
N VAL A 145 22.24 10.55 0.76
CA VAL A 145 23.67 10.72 1.07
C VAL A 145 24.48 10.11 -0.08
N PRO A 146 25.51 10.79 -0.63
CA PRO A 146 26.30 10.28 -1.75
C PRO A 146 26.81 8.86 -1.54
N GLY A 147 26.56 7.97 -2.50
CA GLY A 147 26.95 6.56 -2.46
C GLY A 147 26.10 5.65 -1.57
N VAL A 148 25.12 6.18 -0.82
CA VAL A 148 24.26 5.40 0.09
C VAL A 148 22.93 5.05 -0.57
N ASN A 149 22.42 3.85 -0.34
CA ASN A 149 21.03 3.48 -0.63
C ASN A 149 20.20 3.63 0.65
N LEU A 150 19.18 4.50 0.59
CA LEU A 150 18.12 4.59 1.58
C LEU A 150 16.86 3.99 0.97
N SER A 151 16.25 3.01 1.63
CA SER A 151 14.95 2.47 1.24
C SER A 151 13.92 2.71 2.34
N VAL A 152 12.88 3.46 2.01
CA VAL A 152 11.70 3.68 2.86
C VAL A 152 10.97 2.35 3.07
N VAL A 153 10.46 2.17 4.28
CA VAL A 153 9.67 0.99 4.64
C VAL A 153 8.26 1.39 5.02
N ASP A 154 8.10 2.46 5.81
CA ASP A 154 6.80 2.92 6.28
C ASP A 154 6.84 4.36 6.81
N VAL A 155 5.68 5.02 6.85
CA VAL A 155 5.53 6.41 7.35
C VAL A 155 4.39 6.50 8.36
N GLY A 156 4.63 7.23 9.46
CA GLY A 156 3.63 7.56 10.47
C GLY A 156 3.71 9.03 10.88
N VAL A 157 2.68 9.52 11.56
CA VAL A 157 2.55 10.93 11.94
C VAL A 157 1.92 11.04 13.33
N ASP A 158 2.36 12.00 14.15
CA ASP A 158 1.79 12.25 15.48
C ASP A 158 0.68 13.32 15.45
N GLU A 159 0.00 13.53 16.58
CA GLU A 159 -1.18 14.42 16.68
C GLU A 159 -0.87 15.89 16.37
N ILE A 160 0.40 16.29 16.52
CA ILE A 160 0.90 17.64 16.22
C ILE A 160 1.28 17.78 14.72
N GLY A 161 1.35 16.66 13.99
CA GLY A 161 1.73 16.62 12.57
C GLY A 161 3.24 16.50 12.33
N ASN A 162 4.03 16.05 13.33
CA ASN A 162 5.40 15.63 13.04
C ASN A 162 5.36 14.26 12.35
N VAL A 163 6.13 14.10 11.27
CA VAL A 163 6.12 12.90 10.43
C VAL A 163 7.42 12.11 10.58
N TYR A 164 7.28 10.80 10.69
CA TYR A 164 8.34 9.84 11.00
C TYR A 164 8.42 8.83 9.85
N ILE A 165 9.58 8.70 9.24
CA ILE A 165 9.86 7.66 8.24
C ILE A 165 10.77 6.62 8.88
N ALA A 166 10.34 5.35 8.82
CA ALA A 166 11.19 4.20 9.07
C ALA A 166 11.69 3.62 7.74
N GLY A 167 12.91 3.12 7.73
CA GLY A 167 13.51 2.52 6.55
C GLY A 167 14.81 1.78 6.88
N ASN A 168 15.53 1.37 5.85
CA ASN A 168 16.83 0.72 5.99
C ASN A 168 17.91 1.37 5.11
N THR A 169 19.15 1.32 5.59
CA THR A 169 20.33 1.92 4.93
C THR A 169 21.46 0.91 4.80
N THR A 170 22.15 0.95 3.66
CA THR A 170 23.40 0.19 3.41
C THR A 170 24.66 1.05 3.59
N GLY A 171 24.56 2.18 4.31
CA GLY A 171 25.65 3.12 4.52
C GLY A 171 25.42 4.07 5.70
N ASN A 172 26.34 5.03 5.85
CA ASN A 172 26.30 6.01 6.94
C ASN A 172 25.23 7.07 6.66
N PHE A 173 24.15 7.11 7.45
CA PHE A 173 23.04 8.05 7.28
C PHE A 173 22.81 8.95 8.50
N ALA A 174 22.85 8.37 9.71
CA ALA A 174 22.76 9.09 10.98
C ALA A 174 23.95 8.83 11.92
N GLN A 175 24.72 7.77 11.65
CA GLN A 175 25.95 7.39 12.32
C GLN A 175 26.74 6.42 11.41
N GLU A 176 27.85 5.87 11.87
CA GLU A 176 28.53 4.77 11.18
C GLU A 176 27.65 3.53 11.09
N LEU A 177 27.71 2.87 9.93
CA LEU A 177 27.05 1.62 9.61
C LEU A 177 27.61 0.48 10.48
N ARG A 178 26.73 -0.29 11.13
CA ARG A 178 27.13 -1.34 12.10
C ARG A 178 26.97 -2.76 11.57
N SER A 179 26.07 -2.94 10.61
CA SER A 179 25.78 -4.20 9.92
C SER A 179 25.66 -3.97 8.41
N GLY A 180 25.52 -5.02 7.58
CA GLY A 180 25.33 -4.85 6.13
C GLY A 180 24.06 -4.10 5.74
N ARG A 181 23.11 -3.94 6.67
CA ARG A 181 21.92 -3.10 6.55
C ARG A 181 21.41 -2.70 7.93
N ASP A 182 21.48 -1.41 8.26
CA ASP A 182 20.92 -0.89 9.53
C ASP A 182 19.49 -0.36 9.33
N LEU A 183 18.68 -0.41 10.39
CA LEU A 183 17.41 0.34 10.51
C LEU A 183 17.73 1.83 10.65
N PHE A 184 17.00 2.70 9.97
CA PHE A 184 16.95 4.14 10.26
C PHE A 184 15.54 4.62 10.63
N VAL A 185 15.49 5.73 11.38
CA VAL A 185 14.27 6.51 11.62
C VAL A 185 14.61 7.99 11.49
N ILE A 186 13.79 8.76 10.78
CA ILE A 186 13.95 10.22 10.62
C ILE A 186 12.62 10.93 10.91
N LYS A 187 12.67 12.00 11.71
CA LYS A 187 11.52 12.82 12.12
C LYS A 187 11.63 14.23 11.50
N PHE A 188 10.55 14.70 10.90
CA PHE A 188 10.36 16.09 10.46
C PHE A 188 9.25 16.77 11.28
N ASP A 189 9.40 18.07 11.54
CA ASP A 189 8.33 18.88 12.14
C ASP A 189 7.23 19.20 11.11
N PRO A 190 6.06 19.74 11.50
CA PRO A 190 4.93 19.96 10.60
C PRO A 190 5.22 20.87 9.39
N ASN A 191 6.33 21.63 9.43
CA ASN A 191 6.81 22.52 8.37
C ASN A 191 7.90 21.86 7.49
N GLY A 192 8.20 20.58 7.69
CA GLY A 192 9.14 19.82 6.87
C GLY A 192 10.61 20.10 7.18
N ARG A 193 10.93 20.61 8.38
CA ARG A 193 12.32 20.69 8.87
C ARG A 193 12.65 19.41 9.63
N GLU A 194 13.81 18.81 9.35
CA GLU A 194 14.31 17.65 10.11
C GLU A 194 14.54 18.05 11.57
N VAL A 195 13.99 17.25 12.50
CA VAL A 195 14.18 17.40 13.95
C VAL A 195 15.29 16.49 14.44
N TRP A 196 15.28 15.23 13.98
CA TRP A 196 16.35 14.27 14.24
C TRP A 196 16.30 13.09 13.24
N ARG A 197 17.45 12.44 13.08
CA ARG A 197 17.60 11.11 12.49
C ARG A 197 18.33 10.16 13.45
N ARG A 198 18.09 8.86 13.32
CA ARG A 198 18.72 7.75 14.06
C ARG A 198 18.99 6.58 13.13
N GLN A 199 20.01 5.80 13.44
CA GLN A 199 20.39 4.58 12.71
C GLN A 199 20.88 3.54 13.70
N THR A 200 20.53 2.27 13.52
CA THR A 200 20.89 1.20 14.47
C THR A 200 20.87 -0.18 13.82
N GLY A 201 21.84 -1.02 14.21
CA GLY A 201 21.97 -2.41 13.76
C GLY A 201 22.72 -3.25 14.80
N PRO A 202 22.73 -4.59 14.64
CA PRO A 202 23.70 -5.45 15.32
C PRO A 202 25.12 -5.12 14.85
N ILE A 203 26.16 -5.70 15.47
CA ILE A 203 27.56 -5.52 15.02
C ILE A 203 27.95 -6.68 14.09
N GLY A 204 28.29 -6.36 12.84
CA GLY A 204 28.91 -7.27 11.88
C GLY A 204 28.26 -7.22 10.49
N GLU A 205 29.08 -7.07 9.45
CA GLU A 205 28.66 -6.86 8.05
C GLU A 205 27.74 -7.94 7.47
N ARG A 206 27.87 -9.20 7.93
CA ARG A 206 26.97 -10.31 7.53
C ARG A 206 25.53 -10.17 8.04
N TYR A 207 25.31 -9.28 9.01
CA TYR A 207 24.00 -9.07 9.59
C TYR A 207 23.23 -7.97 8.87
N SER A 208 21.91 -7.99 9.01
CA SER A 208 20.97 -7.04 8.43
C SER A 208 19.77 -6.86 9.33
N VAL A 209 19.18 -5.66 9.29
CA VAL A 209 17.88 -5.33 9.87
C VAL A 209 16.95 -4.91 8.73
N SER A 210 15.87 -5.66 8.53
CA SER A 210 14.76 -5.28 7.67
C SER A 210 13.59 -4.90 8.57
N PRO A 211 13.34 -3.60 8.82
CA PRO A 211 12.05 -3.17 9.34
C PRO A 211 10.99 -3.38 8.25
N GLU A 212 9.73 -3.60 8.66
CA GLU A 212 8.58 -3.79 7.77
C GLU A 212 7.46 -2.76 8.03
N LYS A 213 7.34 -2.23 9.27
CA LYS A 213 6.26 -1.30 9.66
C LYS A 213 6.65 -0.33 10.78
N ILE A 214 6.06 0.87 10.78
CA ILE A 214 6.08 1.83 11.89
C ILE A 214 4.65 2.21 12.32
N PHE A 215 4.39 2.15 13.62
CA PHE A 215 3.25 2.83 14.23
C PHE A 215 3.77 4.00 15.06
N VAL A 216 3.13 5.16 14.96
CA VAL A 216 3.41 6.36 15.76
C VAL A 216 2.18 6.64 16.61
N ASP A 217 2.33 6.74 17.92
CA ASP A 217 1.23 7.12 18.81
C ASP A 217 1.05 8.66 18.87
N PRO A 218 -0.10 9.19 19.36
CA PRO A 218 -0.38 10.62 19.34
C PRO A 218 0.70 11.52 19.96
N ASN A 219 1.50 11.00 20.90
CA ASN A 219 2.58 11.74 21.57
C ASN A 219 3.89 11.74 20.78
N GLY A 220 3.98 11.02 19.65
CA GLY A 220 5.20 10.88 18.86
C GLY A 220 6.12 9.73 19.27
N THR A 221 5.70 8.90 20.23
CA THR A 221 6.40 7.65 20.53
C THR A 221 6.13 6.64 19.42
N SER A 222 7.18 6.02 18.87
CA SER A 222 7.09 5.12 17.72
C SER A 222 7.45 3.67 18.08
N TYR A 223 6.76 2.73 17.42
CA TYR A 223 6.91 1.29 17.54
C TYR A 223 7.19 0.71 16.15
N ILE A 224 8.32 0.04 16.00
CA ILE A 224 8.82 -0.46 14.71
C ILE A 224 9.01 -1.96 14.80
N VAL A 225 8.56 -2.69 13.79
CA VAL A 225 8.70 -4.15 13.70
C VAL A 225 9.40 -4.57 12.42
N GLY A 226 9.92 -5.79 12.41
CA GLY A 226 10.55 -6.41 11.26
C GLY A 226 11.41 -7.60 11.65
N MET A 227 12.33 -8.00 10.76
CA MET A 227 13.24 -9.12 10.93
C MET A 227 14.70 -8.65 11.06
N SER A 228 15.51 -9.32 11.88
CA SER A 228 16.97 -9.31 11.76
C SER A 228 17.50 -10.73 11.71
N ASN A 229 18.59 -10.95 10.95
CA ASN A 229 19.33 -12.21 10.96
C ASN A 229 20.41 -12.26 12.07
N GLY A 230 20.52 -11.20 12.89
CA GLY A 230 21.52 -11.02 13.93
C GLY A 230 20.93 -10.67 15.30
N PRO A 231 21.79 -10.53 16.33
CA PRO A 231 21.38 -10.25 17.71
C PRO A 231 20.87 -8.81 17.86
N PHE A 232 19.55 -8.62 17.71
CA PHE A 232 18.91 -7.30 17.65
C PHE A 232 17.73 -7.23 18.64
N GLY A 233 18.01 -6.79 19.88
CA GLY A 233 17.05 -6.85 20.99
C GLY A 233 17.11 -8.16 21.80
N GLY A 234 18.12 -8.99 21.55
CA GLY A 234 18.37 -10.28 22.16
C GLY A 234 19.73 -10.82 21.72
N LEU A 235 20.04 -12.06 22.08
CA LEU A 235 21.37 -12.67 21.86
C LEU A 235 21.39 -13.67 20.68
N THR A 236 20.23 -13.97 20.09
CA THR A 236 20.08 -15.07 19.13
C THR A 236 20.32 -14.58 17.69
N PRO A 237 21.27 -15.17 16.93
CA PRO A 237 21.38 -14.97 15.48
C PRO A 237 20.39 -15.89 14.73
N GLY A 238 20.23 -15.68 13.42
CA GLY A 238 19.20 -16.35 12.61
C GLY A 238 17.99 -15.42 12.38
N ARG A 239 17.05 -15.83 11.52
CA ARG A 239 15.92 -15.00 11.04
C ARG A 239 14.85 -14.80 12.13
N ASN A 240 15.12 -13.88 13.04
CA ASN A 240 14.27 -13.56 14.19
C ASN A 240 13.54 -12.24 13.98
N GLY A 241 12.35 -12.12 14.56
CA GLY A 241 11.60 -10.87 14.57
C GLY A 241 12.16 -9.86 15.59
N PHE A 242 11.72 -8.61 15.52
CA PHE A 242 11.91 -7.63 16.58
C PHE A 242 10.70 -6.71 16.76
N LEU A 243 10.58 -6.13 17.95
CA LEU A 243 9.77 -4.95 18.25
C LEU A 243 10.68 -3.91 18.92
N PHE A 244 10.72 -2.71 18.35
CA PHE A 244 11.63 -1.64 18.75
C PHE A 244 10.84 -0.38 19.12
N LYS A 245 11.09 0.18 20.30
CA LYS A 245 10.40 1.38 20.80
C LYS A 245 11.36 2.56 20.94
N ILE A 246 10.99 3.66 20.30
CA ILE A 246 11.72 4.93 20.27
C ILE A 246 10.77 6.07 20.66
N ASP A 247 11.26 7.08 21.38
CA ASP A 247 10.44 8.21 21.83
C ASP A 247 10.43 9.40 20.86
N GLU A 248 9.65 10.42 21.19
CA GLU A 248 9.46 11.65 20.42
C GLU A 248 10.74 12.49 20.23
N PHE A 249 11.77 12.25 21.04
CA PHE A 249 13.11 12.85 20.97
C PHE A 249 14.13 11.95 20.25
N GLY A 250 13.71 10.78 19.77
CA GLY A 250 14.56 9.81 19.10
C GLY A 250 15.41 8.99 20.07
N THR A 251 14.99 8.84 21.32
CA THR A 251 15.68 8.02 22.33
C THR A 251 15.15 6.58 22.28
N GLU A 252 16.04 5.60 22.17
CA GLU A 252 15.66 4.19 22.37
C GLU A 252 15.14 3.98 23.79
N ARG A 253 13.90 3.48 23.90
CA ARG A 253 13.28 3.14 25.19
C ARG A 253 13.40 1.66 25.51
N TRP A 254 13.28 0.80 24.50
CA TRP A 254 13.67 -0.61 24.57
C TRP A 254 13.64 -1.27 23.18
N ARG A 255 14.24 -2.46 23.08
CA ARG A 255 14.15 -3.35 21.94
C ARG A 255 13.95 -4.79 22.42
N ILE A 256 13.04 -5.50 21.79
CA ILE A 256 12.71 -6.90 22.09
C ILE A 256 12.96 -7.72 20.84
N GLN A 257 13.80 -8.75 20.95
CA GLN A 257 13.89 -9.80 19.94
C GLN A 257 12.71 -10.77 20.10
N ILE A 258 12.05 -11.09 18.99
CA ILE A 258 10.98 -12.08 18.90
C ILE A 258 11.59 -13.35 18.30
N SER A 259 11.95 -14.29 19.16
CA SER A 259 12.68 -15.52 18.81
C SER A 259 12.09 -16.74 19.51
N ILE A 260 11.96 -17.85 18.78
CA ILE A 260 11.63 -19.18 19.30
C ILE A 260 12.74 -20.15 18.83
N PRO A 261 13.26 -21.06 19.67
CA PRO A 261 14.35 -21.96 19.27
C PRO A 261 13.98 -22.84 18.05
N GLY A 262 14.81 -22.77 17.01
CA GLY A 262 14.61 -23.50 15.75
C GLY A 262 13.59 -22.86 14.80
N ALA A 263 12.99 -21.72 15.16
CA ALA A 263 12.02 -21.03 14.33
C ALA A 263 12.65 -19.95 13.44
N GLU A 264 11.92 -19.57 12.40
CA GLU A 264 12.07 -18.29 11.70
C GLU A 264 10.78 -17.48 11.85
N ILE A 265 10.90 -16.17 12.09
CA ILE A 265 9.77 -15.30 12.50
C ILE A 265 9.83 -13.96 11.74
N PHE A 266 8.71 -13.57 11.13
CA PHE A 266 8.59 -12.43 10.22
C PHE A 266 7.46 -11.48 10.63
N PRO A 267 7.71 -10.54 11.57
CA PRO A 267 6.75 -9.50 11.91
C PRO A 267 6.59 -8.49 10.75
N GLU A 268 5.42 -8.44 10.11
CA GLU A 268 5.12 -7.49 9.02
C GLU A 268 4.24 -6.31 9.49
N GLY A 269 3.52 -6.40 10.62
CA GLY A 269 2.56 -5.38 11.04
C GLY A 269 2.56 -5.04 12.54
N VAL A 270 2.28 -3.77 12.88
CA VAL A 270 2.12 -3.29 14.26
C VAL A 270 1.03 -2.23 14.40
N VAL A 271 0.28 -2.28 15.51
CA VAL A 271 -0.71 -1.26 15.93
C VAL A 271 -0.69 -1.10 17.45
N VAL A 272 -1.12 0.05 17.99
CA VAL A 272 -1.26 0.27 19.44
C VAL A 272 -2.69 0.64 19.78
N ALA A 273 -3.24 0.02 20.83
CA ALA A 273 -4.56 0.35 21.35
C ALA A 273 -4.54 1.72 22.07
N HIS A 274 -5.42 2.62 21.66
CA HIS A 274 -5.47 4.01 22.16
C HIS A 274 -5.79 4.11 23.67
N ASP A 275 -6.64 3.22 24.17
CA ASP A 275 -7.06 3.18 25.57
C ASP A 275 -6.04 2.48 26.48
N THR A 276 -5.69 1.22 26.18
CA THR A 276 -4.80 0.44 27.05
C THR A 276 -3.33 0.76 26.82
N GLY A 277 -2.95 1.28 25.65
CA GLY A 277 -1.55 1.42 25.22
C GLY A 277 -0.84 0.07 25.01
N ASP A 278 -1.59 -1.02 24.82
CA ASP A 278 -1.03 -2.31 24.43
C ASP A 278 -0.67 -2.30 22.94
N VAL A 279 0.49 -2.87 22.61
CA VAL A 279 1.01 -3.01 21.26
C VAL A 279 0.64 -4.40 20.73
N PHE A 280 0.04 -4.47 19.55
CA PHE A 280 -0.24 -5.71 18.84
C PHE A 280 0.70 -5.82 17.65
N VAL A 281 1.37 -6.96 17.54
CA VAL A 281 2.31 -7.30 16.46
C VAL A 281 1.78 -8.51 15.71
N THR A 282 1.74 -8.43 14.38
CA THR A 282 1.41 -9.56 13.50
C THR A 282 2.52 -9.84 12.50
N GLY A 283 2.52 -11.06 11.97
CA GLY A 283 3.53 -11.59 11.08
C GLY A 283 3.24 -13.04 10.71
N SER A 284 4.22 -13.71 10.12
CA SER A 284 4.24 -15.18 9.97
C SER A 284 5.40 -15.83 10.73
N GLY A 285 5.32 -17.13 10.95
CA GLY A 285 6.46 -17.93 11.42
C GLY A 285 6.14 -19.41 11.57
N ASN A 286 7.16 -20.27 11.54
CA ASN A 286 7.02 -21.73 11.54
C ASN A 286 6.93 -22.36 12.95
N ALA A 287 6.28 -21.67 13.89
CA ALA A 287 6.32 -21.97 15.33
C ALA A 287 4.93 -21.91 16.00
N ASN A 288 4.80 -22.53 17.16
CA ASN A 288 3.69 -22.33 18.08
C ASN A 288 4.01 -21.15 19.01
N PHE A 289 3.27 -20.05 18.88
CA PHE A 289 3.48 -18.80 19.61
C PHE A 289 2.76 -18.74 20.97
N GLU A 290 1.90 -19.72 21.29
CA GLU A 290 1.26 -19.83 22.60
C GLU A 290 2.21 -20.43 23.65
N ASN A 291 3.03 -21.40 23.24
CA ASN A 291 3.93 -22.15 24.12
C ASN A 291 5.43 -22.00 23.78
N ASP A 292 5.78 -21.17 22.79
CA ASP A 292 7.16 -20.94 22.32
C ASP A 292 7.91 -22.22 21.88
N THR A 293 7.26 -23.05 21.06
CA THR A 293 7.86 -24.30 20.52
C THR A 293 7.79 -24.40 18.99
N THR A 294 8.46 -25.41 18.42
CA THR A 294 8.41 -25.74 16.99
C THR A 294 8.04 -27.22 16.79
N PRO A 295 7.37 -27.59 15.66
CA PRO A 295 6.87 -26.72 14.59
C PRO A 295 5.60 -25.95 14.98
N GLY A 296 5.15 -25.06 14.09
CA GLY A 296 3.78 -24.52 14.10
C GLY A 296 2.73 -25.54 13.65
N ALA A 297 1.50 -25.07 13.41
CA ALA A 297 0.41 -25.88 12.86
C ALA A 297 0.57 -26.08 11.34
N GLY A 298 1.03 -25.05 10.61
CA GLY A 298 1.41 -25.10 9.21
C GLY A 298 2.91 -25.00 8.96
N ASN A 299 3.28 -24.72 7.71
CA ASN A 299 4.66 -24.40 7.33
C ASN A 299 5.06 -23.03 7.87
N GLU A 300 4.14 -22.06 7.79
CA GLU A 300 4.18 -20.79 8.50
C GLU A 300 2.75 -20.41 8.90
N ASP A 301 2.59 -19.98 10.15
CA ASP A 301 1.31 -19.54 10.70
C ASP A 301 1.29 -18.03 10.90
N LEU A 302 0.12 -17.43 10.70
CA LEU A 302 -0.13 -16.03 11.07
C LEU A 302 -0.17 -15.96 12.60
N PHE A 303 0.68 -15.14 13.19
CA PHE A 303 0.68 -14.90 14.63
C PHE A 303 0.15 -13.51 14.97
N ILE A 304 -0.40 -13.39 16.17
CA ILE A 304 -0.66 -12.11 16.83
C ILE A 304 -0.08 -12.19 18.25
N LEU A 305 0.92 -11.36 18.52
CA LEU A 305 1.51 -11.18 19.84
C LEU A 305 1.10 -9.82 20.41
N LYS A 306 0.70 -9.82 21.67
CA LYS A 306 0.35 -8.63 22.44
C LYS A 306 1.51 -8.26 23.37
N TYR A 307 1.83 -6.98 23.48
CA TYR A 307 2.84 -6.46 24.41
C TYR A 307 2.24 -5.30 25.20
N ASN A 308 2.31 -5.35 26.53
CA ASN A 308 1.84 -4.21 27.32
C ASN A 308 2.81 -3.00 27.24
N ARG A 309 2.41 -1.84 27.78
CA ARG A 309 3.24 -0.60 27.79
C ARG A 309 4.68 -0.79 28.30
N ALA A 310 4.93 -1.82 29.12
CA ALA A 310 6.22 -2.18 29.69
C ALA A 310 6.98 -3.28 28.91
N GLY A 311 6.54 -3.63 27.69
CA GLY A 311 7.21 -4.59 26.81
C GLY A 311 7.02 -6.07 27.19
N ARG A 312 6.07 -6.42 28.06
CA ARG A 312 5.84 -7.83 28.42
C ARG A 312 4.97 -8.52 27.36
N LYS A 313 5.53 -9.54 26.70
CA LYS A 313 4.83 -10.41 25.73
C LYS A 313 3.66 -11.15 26.40
N GLN A 314 2.56 -11.25 25.66
CA GLN A 314 1.43 -12.14 25.87
C GLN A 314 1.05 -12.74 24.51
N PHE A 315 0.70 -14.03 24.48
CA PHE A 315 0.01 -14.58 23.32
C PHE A 315 -1.37 -13.93 23.19
N PHE A 316 -1.87 -13.77 21.95
CA PHE A 316 -3.22 -13.26 21.70
C PHE A 316 -3.98 -14.19 20.76
N ALA A 317 -3.42 -14.51 19.59
CA ALA A 317 -4.01 -15.47 18.66
C ALA A 317 -2.99 -16.00 17.64
N GLN A 318 -3.34 -17.11 16.99
CA GLN A 318 -2.59 -17.71 15.88
C GLN A 318 -3.60 -18.28 14.86
N LEU A 319 -3.24 -18.30 13.57
CA LEU A 319 -4.00 -18.92 12.50
C LEU A 319 -3.06 -19.70 11.57
N GLY A 320 -3.19 -21.02 11.61
CA GLY A 320 -2.43 -21.96 10.81
C GLY A 320 -3.32 -23.05 10.22
N ASN A 321 -2.78 -23.79 9.25
CA ASN A 321 -3.39 -25.00 8.70
C ASN A 321 -2.28 -25.95 8.22
N ALA A 322 -2.48 -27.26 8.36
CA ALA A 322 -1.45 -28.26 8.14
C ALA A 322 -0.89 -28.21 6.71
N LEU A 323 0.44 -28.16 6.58
CA LEU A 323 1.17 -28.05 5.31
C LEU A 323 0.91 -26.75 4.50
N ASN A 324 0.17 -25.79 5.05
CA ASN A 324 -0.10 -24.49 4.44
C ASN A 324 0.77 -23.36 5.03
N THR A 325 0.80 -22.23 4.33
CA THR A 325 1.39 -20.95 4.76
C THR A 325 0.28 -19.93 4.93
N THR A 326 0.27 -19.22 6.06
CA THR A 326 -0.62 -18.09 6.36
C THR A 326 0.22 -16.90 6.83
N GLU A 327 0.13 -15.77 6.14
CA GLU A 327 0.88 -14.55 6.42
C GLU A 327 -0.04 -13.48 7.02
N GLY A 328 0.37 -12.83 8.11
CA GLY A 328 -0.25 -11.62 8.66
C GLY A 328 0.60 -10.39 8.37
N THR A 329 0.11 -9.49 7.52
CA THR A 329 0.91 -8.44 6.86
C THR A 329 0.56 -7.05 7.36
N SER A 330 -0.68 -6.87 7.80
CA SER A 330 -1.23 -5.59 8.17
C SER A 330 -2.24 -5.79 9.29
N VAL A 331 -2.22 -4.93 10.30
CA VAL A 331 -3.07 -5.02 11.49
C VAL A 331 -3.67 -3.66 11.81
N THR A 332 -4.95 -3.64 12.19
CA THR A 332 -5.65 -2.45 12.69
C THR A 332 -6.63 -2.82 13.80
N LEU A 333 -7.08 -1.82 14.54
CA LEU A 333 -8.16 -1.93 15.53
C LEU A 333 -9.38 -1.16 15.00
N ASP A 334 -10.60 -1.57 15.36
CA ASP A 334 -11.77 -0.68 15.29
C ASP A 334 -11.98 0.10 16.59
N THR A 335 -12.95 1.02 16.57
CA THR A 335 -13.37 1.86 17.70
C THR A 335 -13.90 1.06 18.91
N PHE A 336 -14.15 -0.25 18.76
CA PHE A 336 -14.58 -1.15 19.82
C PHE A 336 -13.44 -2.04 20.35
N GLY A 337 -12.22 -1.88 19.82
CA GLY A 337 -11.06 -2.67 20.19
C GLY A 337 -11.00 -4.06 19.55
N ASN A 338 -11.83 -4.35 18.53
CA ASN A 338 -11.68 -5.58 17.75
C ASN A 338 -10.43 -5.48 16.87
N LEU A 339 -9.66 -6.56 16.78
CA LEU A 339 -8.45 -6.62 15.98
C LEU A 339 -8.73 -7.22 14.60
N PHE A 340 -8.30 -6.54 13.55
CA PHE A 340 -8.33 -7.05 12.19
C PHE A 340 -6.90 -7.31 11.71
N VAL A 341 -6.68 -8.45 11.07
CA VAL A 341 -5.41 -8.77 10.39
C VAL A 341 -5.70 -9.12 8.93
N GLY A 342 -4.99 -8.46 8.02
CA GLY A 342 -4.96 -8.78 6.60
C GLY A 342 -3.63 -9.45 6.22
N GLY A 343 -3.66 -10.26 5.17
CA GLY A 343 -2.48 -10.84 4.56
C GLY A 343 -2.82 -11.82 3.44
N LYS A 344 -2.26 -13.03 3.46
CA LYS A 344 -2.60 -14.11 2.51
C LYS A 344 -2.48 -15.50 3.11
N SER A 345 -3.11 -16.49 2.48
CA SER A 345 -2.93 -17.90 2.83
C SER A 345 -3.17 -18.80 1.63
N ASN A 346 -2.42 -19.90 1.51
CA ASN A 346 -2.78 -21.00 0.58
C ASN A 346 -3.63 -22.09 1.23
N ALA A 347 -4.05 -21.91 2.49
CA ALA A 347 -5.10 -22.71 3.09
C ALA A 347 -6.48 -22.26 2.59
N ASN A 348 -7.40 -23.21 2.42
CA ASN A 348 -8.82 -22.88 2.36
C ASN A 348 -9.38 -22.83 3.79
N PHE A 349 -10.02 -21.72 4.15
CA PHE A 349 -10.71 -21.55 5.44
C PHE A 349 -12.25 -21.56 5.31
N ASP A 350 -12.79 -21.71 4.10
CA ASP A 350 -14.23 -21.78 3.84
C ASP A 350 -14.77 -23.18 4.27
N PRO A 351 -15.84 -23.27 5.09
CA PRO A 351 -16.31 -24.54 5.65
C PRO A 351 -16.71 -25.59 4.61
N GLY A 352 -16.00 -26.72 4.58
CA GLY A 352 -16.22 -27.80 3.62
C GLY A 352 -15.70 -27.53 2.20
N GLY A 353 -14.97 -26.43 2.00
CA GLY A 353 -14.31 -26.13 0.73
C GLY A 353 -13.17 -27.11 0.41
N ALA A 354 -12.96 -27.39 -0.87
CA ALA A 354 -11.81 -28.17 -1.33
C ALA A 354 -10.51 -27.36 -1.20
N SER A 355 -9.36 -28.05 -1.08
CA SER A 355 -8.05 -27.40 -1.14
C SER A 355 -7.79 -26.84 -2.54
N GLY A 356 -7.54 -25.54 -2.62
CA GLY A 356 -7.16 -24.86 -3.87
C GLY A 356 -5.65 -24.85 -4.14
N THR A 357 -5.27 -24.46 -5.34
CA THR A 357 -3.87 -24.30 -5.77
C THR A 357 -3.31 -22.89 -5.62
N SER A 358 -4.14 -21.91 -5.23
CA SER A 358 -3.78 -20.49 -5.14
C SER A 358 -3.59 -19.98 -3.71
N SER A 359 -2.85 -18.88 -3.55
CA SER A 359 -2.73 -18.13 -2.30
C SER A 359 -3.69 -16.94 -2.31
N ARG A 360 -4.69 -16.97 -1.43
CA ARG A 360 -5.81 -16.02 -1.36
C ARG A 360 -5.56 -14.93 -0.34
N GLY A 361 -5.94 -13.69 -0.67
CA GLY A 361 -5.84 -12.55 0.23
C GLY A 361 -6.73 -12.78 1.44
N THR A 362 -6.15 -12.94 2.63
CA THR A 362 -6.88 -13.46 3.80
C THR A 362 -7.05 -12.35 4.83
N LEU A 363 -8.30 -12.07 5.21
CA LEU A 363 -8.70 -11.05 6.18
C LEU A 363 -9.41 -11.73 7.36
N VAL A 364 -8.99 -11.41 8.59
CA VAL A 364 -9.45 -12.07 9.82
C VAL A 364 -9.85 -11.03 10.86
N LYS A 365 -11.01 -11.19 11.50
CA LYS A 365 -11.43 -10.39 12.65
C LYS A 365 -11.38 -11.22 13.93
N TYR A 366 -10.80 -10.64 14.98
CA TYR A 366 -10.84 -11.11 16.37
C TYR A 366 -11.51 -10.05 17.23
N ASP A 367 -12.20 -10.45 18.29
CA ASP A 367 -12.66 -9.49 19.31
C ASP A 367 -11.50 -9.06 20.23
N SER A 368 -11.78 -8.10 21.11
CA SER A 368 -10.80 -7.57 22.07
C SER A 368 -10.30 -8.59 23.10
N SER A 369 -10.91 -9.77 23.19
CA SER A 369 -10.46 -10.90 24.02
C SER A 369 -9.60 -11.93 23.29
N GLY A 370 -9.47 -11.80 21.96
CA GLY A 370 -8.72 -12.73 21.10
C GLY A 370 -9.58 -13.84 20.48
N VAL A 371 -10.90 -13.82 20.64
CA VAL A 371 -11.78 -14.82 20.00
C VAL A 371 -12.05 -14.43 18.55
N ARG A 372 -11.69 -15.32 17.62
CA ARG A 372 -11.86 -15.14 16.17
C ARG A 372 -13.34 -15.08 15.78
N GLN A 373 -13.78 -13.93 15.30
CA GLN A 373 -15.16 -13.68 14.87
C GLN A 373 -15.41 -14.23 13.46
N TRP A 374 -14.52 -13.94 12.51
CA TRP A 374 -14.64 -14.42 11.13
C TRP A 374 -13.31 -14.43 10.37
N ILE A 375 -13.30 -15.19 9.26
CA ILE A 375 -12.30 -15.13 8.18
C ILE A 375 -13.03 -14.78 6.89
N ARG A 376 -12.38 -14.03 5.99
CA ARG A 376 -12.74 -13.84 4.58
C ARG A 376 -11.52 -14.03 3.71
N GLN A 377 -11.70 -14.61 2.53
CA GLN A 377 -10.65 -14.81 1.54
C GLN A 377 -11.02 -14.13 0.21
N LEU A 378 -10.01 -13.53 -0.43
CA LEU A 378 -10.09 -12.76 -1.67
C LEU A 378 -9.24 -13.40 -2.76
N GLY A 379 -9.71 -13.26 -4.00
CA GLY A 379 -9.05 -13.81 -5.18
C GLY A 379 -9.30 -15.31 -5.40
N PRO A 380 -8.77 -15.86 -6.50
CA PRO A 380 -9.11 -17.18 -6.99
C PRO A 380 -8.70 -18.30 -6.06
N ILE A 381 -9.49 -19.38 -6.03
CA ILE A 381 -9.14 -20.62 -5.32
C ILE A 381 -8.09 -21.43 -6.07
N ASP A 382 -8.10 -21.35 -7.41
CA ASP A 382 -7.23 -22.11 -8.31
C ASP A 382 -6.57 -21.22 -9.37
N GLY A 383 -5.82 -21.83 -10.29
CA GLY A 383 -4.98 -21.15 -11.27
C GLY A 383 -3.55 -20.85 -10.79
N ARG A 384 -3.14 -21.32 -9.60
CA ARG A 384 -1.86 -20.98 -8.95
C ARG A 384 -1.60 -19.48 -8.82
N ARG A 385 -2.65 -18.73 -8.51
CA ARG A 385 -2.64 -17.27 -8.33
C ARG A 385 -2.22 -16.87 -6.90
N ASN A 386 -1.83 -15.61 -6.73
CA ASN A 386 -1.36 -15.00 -5.50
C ASN A 386 -2.01 -13.62 -5.31
N THR A 387 -2.98 -13.54 -4.40
CA THR A 387 -3.57 -12.30 -3.89
C THR A 387 -2.97 -12.02 -2.50
N LYS A 388 -2.28 -10.88 -2.30
CA LYS A 388 -1.75 -10.46 -0.98
C LYS A 388 -2.37 -9.12 -0.56
N ILE A 389 -3.09 -9.10 0.57
CA ILE A 389 -3.45 -7.84 1.25
C ILE A 389 -2.15 -7.21 1.79
N THR A 390 -1.97 -5.91 1.55
CA THR A 390 -0.77 -5.15 1.97
C THR A 390 -1.10 -4.10 3.03
N ALA A 391 -2.29 -3.50 2.96
CA ALA A 391 -2.73 -2.49 3.93
C ALA A 391 -4.23 -2.62 4.23
N ILE A 392 -4.57 -2.42 5.51
CA ILE A 392 -5.94 -2.31 5.98
C ILE A 392 -6.16 -1.02 6.79
N THR A 393 -7.42 -0.58 6.87
CA THR A 393 -7.88 0.49 7.76
C THR A 393 -9.35 0.28 8.11
N THR A 394 -9.86 1.01 9.09
CA THR A 394 -11.16 0.78 9.75
C THR A 394 -11.88 2.10 9.94
N ASP A 395 -13.20 2.14 9.70
CA ASP A 395 -14.02 3.32 9.97
C ASP A 395 -14.58 3.33 11.40
N ALA A 396 -15.25 4.43 11.77
CA ALA A 396 -15.83 4.60 13.11
C ALA A 396 -17.00 3.63 13.43
N LEU A 397 -17.54 2.94 12.42
CA LEU A 397 -18.61 1.93 12.54
C LEU A 397 -18.04 0.49 12.65
N GLY A 398 -16.72 0.34 12.53
CA GLY A 398 -16.03 -0.95 12.52
C GLY A 398 -16.12 -1.69 11.18
N ASN A 399 -16.45 -1.00 10.09
CA ASN A 399 -16.27 -1.51 8.74
C ASN A 399 -14.77 -1.52 8.41
N VAL A 400 -14.31 -2.46 7.61
CA VAL A 400 -12.89 -2.64 7.28
C VAL A 400 -12.64 -2.53 5.78
N TYR A 401 -11.60 -1.77 5.45
CA TYR A 401 -11.17 -1.48 4.09
C TYR A 401 -9.80 -2.13 3.88
N ALA A 402 -9.65 -2.91 2.81
CA ALA A 402 -8.42 -3.68 2.54
C ALA A 402 -7.95 -3.50 1.09
N THR A 403 -6.67 -3.18 0.93
CA THR A 403 -5.98 -3.08 -0.36
C THR A 403 -4.79 -4.03 -0.45
N GLY A 404 -4.36 -4.34 -1.67
CA GLY A 404 -3.27 -5.27 -1.94
C GLY A 404 -2.95 -5.38 -3.43
N ARG A 405 -2.25 -6.47 -3.77
CA ARG A 405 -1.93 -6.87 -5.15
C ARG A 405 -2.45 -8.27 -5.49
N THR A 406 -2.75 -8.51 -6.76
CA THR A 406 -3.30 -9.79 -7.26
C THR A 406 -2.91 -10.04 -8.72
N ASP A 407 -2.63 -11.30 -9.07
CA ASP A 407 -2.42 -11.82 -10.44
C ASP A 407 -3.63 -12.64 -10.95
N GLY A 408 -4.77 -12.48 -10.27
CA GLY A 408 -6.08 -13.02 -10.61
C GLY A 408 -7.21 -12.07 -10.19
N ASN A 409 -8.46 -12.44 -10.45
CA ASN A 409 -9.61 -11.56 -10.24
C ASN A 409 -10.13 -11.61 -8.79
N VAL A 410 -10.24 -10.47 -8.11
CA VAL A 410 -10.89 -10.37 -6.79
C VAL A 410 -12.37 -9.99 -6.85
N MET A 411 -12.87 -9.55 -8.01
CA MET A 411 -14.27 -9.15 -8.19
C MET A 411 -15.17 -10.39 -8.18
N ASP A 412 -14.88 -11.37 -9.04
CA ASP A 412 -15.64 -12.61 -9.22
C ASP A 412 -14.92 -13.89 -8.76
N GLY A 413 -13.59 -13.84 -8.57
CA GLY A 413 -12.77 -15.00 -8.20
C GLY A 413 -12.24 -15.82 -9.38
N SER A 414 -12.38 -15.34 -10.62
CA SER A 414 -11.84 -15.98 -11.83
C SER A 414 -10.32 -15.85 -11.95
N GLU A 415 -9.67 -16.79 -12.64
CA GLU A 415 -8.20 -16.88 -12.65
C GLU A 415 -7.49 -15.67 -13.28
N ASN A 416 -8.14 -14.89 -14.15
CA ASN A 416 -7.46 -13.85 -14.93
C ASN A 416 -7.61 -12.45 -14.30
N SER A 417 -6.48 -11.83 -13.98
CA SER A 417 -6.37 -10.40 -13.69
C SER A 417 -6.65 -9.53 -14.93
N ILE A 418 -6.79 -8.23 -14.70
CA ILE A 418 -6.95 -7.18 -15.71
C ILE A 418 -5.59 -6.85 -16.35
N GLY A 419 -4.51 -6.84 -15.56
CA GLY A 419 -3.12 -6.70 -15.98
C GLY A 419 -2.24 -7.85 -15.46
N PHE A 420 -0.93 -7.63 -15.37
CA PHE A 420 0.02 -8.65 -14.88
C PHE A 420 0.01 -8.80 -13.35
N GLU A 421 0.06 -7.67 -12.64
CA GLU A 421 -0.35 -7.57 -11.24
C GLU A 421 -1.25 -6.34 -11.09
N ASP A 422 -2.31 -6.47 -10.32
CA ASP A 422 -3.36 -5.48 -10.19
C ASP A 422 -3.50 -4.99 -8.75
N ALA A 423 -3.72 -3.69 -8.57
CA ALA A 423 -4.07 -3.12 -7.28
C ALA A 423 -5.55 -3.35 -7.02
N PHE A 424 -5.90 -3.96 -5.89
CA PHE A 424 -7.30 -4.08 -5.47
C PHE A 424 -7.64 -3.20 -4.27
N LEU A 425 -8.92 -2.88 -4.14
CA LEU A 425 -9.48 -2.25 -2.95
C LEU A 425 -10.86 -2.87 -2.65
N THR A 426 -11.14 -3.13 -1.38
CA THR A 426 -12.38 -3.79 -0.93
C THR A 426 -12.90 -3.16 0.34
N LYS A 427 -14.23 -3.14 0.52
CA LYS A 427 -14.90 -2.81 1.78
C LYS A 427 -15.71 -4.01 2.28
N TYR A 428 -15.60 -4.27 3.58
CA TYR A 428 -16.47 -5.17 4.33
C TYR A 428 -17.17 -4.43 5.46
N ASP A 429 -18.41 -4.80 5.75
CA ASP A 429 -19.10 -4.34 6.96
C ASP A 429 -18.47 -4.94 8.23
N SER A 430 -18.91 -4.47 9.41
CA SER A 430 -18.40 -4.95 10.70
C SER A 430 -18.67 -6.43 11.02
N PHE A 431 -19.60 -7.06 10.29
CA PHE A 431 -19.90 -8.51 10.32
C PHE A 431 -19.11 -9.31 9.26
N GLY A 432 -18.34 -8.64 8.41
CA GLY A 432 -17.54 -9.25 7.35
C GLY A 432 -18.31 -9.52 6.06
N ASN A 433 -19.45 -8.90 5.80
CA ASN A 433 -20.10 -8.96 4.49
C ASN A 433 -19.39 -8.02 3.52
N ARG A 434 -19.02 -8.48 2.31
CA ARG A 434 -18.36 -7.62 1.31
C ARG A 434 -19.40 -6.67 0.71
N GLU A 435 -19.31 -5.38 1.03
CA GLU A 435 -20.16 -4.37 0.40
C GLU A 435 -19.75 -4.13 -1.05
N TRP A 436 -18.44 -3.97 -1.31
CA TRP A 436 -17.91 -3.74 -2.64
C TRP A 436 -16.45 -4.15 -2.82
N ALA A 437 -16.04 -4.24 -4.08
CA ALA A 437 -14.66 -4.44 -4.53
C ALA A 437 -14.36 -3.50 -5.71
N ARG A 438 -13.07 -3.23 -5.94
CA ARG A 438 -12.47 -2.50 -7.07
C ARG A 438 -11.14 -3.18 -7.42
N GLN A 439 -10.75 -3.18 -8.68
CA GLN A 439 -9.46 -3.73 -9.17
C GLN A 439 -8.94 -2.84 -10.31
N MET A 440 -7.65 -2.51 -10.32
CA MET A 440 -6.98 -1.68 -11.32
C MET A 440 -5.81 -2.43 -11.95
N GLY A 441 -5.82 -2.55 -13.29
CA GLY A 441 -4.80 -3.28 -14.04
C GLY A 441 -3.38 -2.71 -13.90
N SER A 442 -2.37 -3.58 -13.83
CA SER A 442 -0.94 -3.20 -13.95
C SER A 442 -0.43 -2.19 -12.91
N THR A 443 -0.94 -2.29 -11.68
CA THR A 443 -0.62 -1.40 -10.54
C THR A 443 -0.47 -2.21 -9.25
N LEU A 444 0.12 -1.63 -8.21
CA LEU A 444 0.33 -2.30 -6.92
C LEU A 444 -0.21 -1.46 -5.76
N GLY A 445 -1.22 -1.95 -5.05
CA GLY A 445 -1.77 -1.28 -3.86
C GLY A 445 -0.87 -1.48 -2.64
N THR A 446 -0.48 -0.39 -1.96
CA THR A 446 0.46 -0.44 -0.81
C THR A 446 -0.03 0.27 0.44
N GLY A 447 -1.01 1.18 0.34
CA GLY A 447 -1.51 1.94 1.48
C GLY A 447 -2.94 2.43 1.32
N ILE A 448 -3.72 2.38 2.41
CA ILE A 448 -5.03 3.03 2.49
C ILE A 448 -5.21 3.74 3.83
N ARG A 449 -5.79 4.94 3.80
CA ARG A 449 -6.17 5.74 4.98
C ARG A 449 -7.47 6.51 4.70
N GLN A 450 -8.18 6.89 5.76
CA GLN A 450 -9.22 7.92 5.72
C GLN A 450 -8.69 9.23 6.32
N ASP A 451 -9.23 10.37 5.87
CA ASP A 451 -9.14 11.63 6.62
C ASP A 451 -10.26 11.77 7.66
N PRO A 452 -10.17 12.69 8.64
CA PRO A 452 -11.21 12.87 9.66
C PRO A 452 -12.55 13.41 9.13
N GLN A 453 -12.68 13.64 7.82
CA GLN A 453 -13.94 13.96 7.14
C GLN A 453 -14.50 12.74 6.38
N GLY A 454 -13.86 11.57 6.50
CA GLY A 454 -14.30 10.30 5.94
C GLY A 454 -13.78 10.00 4.53
N ASN A 455 -13.08 10.93 3.88
CA ASN A 455 -12.60 10.72 2.51
C ASN A 455 -11.51 9.64 2.49
N PHE A 456 -11.51 8.79 1.46
CA PHE A 456 -10.51 7.73 1.31
C PHE A 456 -9.32 8.18 0.47
N TYR A 457 -8.15 7.67 0.84
CA TYR A 457 -6.89 7.86 0.14
C TYR A 457 -6.24 6.51 -0.11
N TRP A 458 -5.96 6.23 -1.39
CA TRP A 458 -5.34 4.99 -1.84
C TRP A 458 -3.99 5.30 -2.46
N ALA A 459 -2.93 4.70 -1.92
CA ALA A 459 -1.56 4.83 -2.40
C ALA A 459 -1.01 3.49 -2.90
N GLY A 460 -0.12 3.59 -3.89
CA GLY A 460 0.48 2.44 -4.53
C GLY A 460 1.57 2.81 -5.53
N LEU A 461 1.89 1.89 -6.44
CA LEU A 461 2.84 2.05 -7.54
C LEU A 461 2.16 1.82 -8.90
N THR A 462 2.61 2.53 -9.94
CA THR A 462 2.14 2.35 -11.31
C THR A 462 3.28 2.38 -12.35
N ASN A 463 3.13 1.57 -13.40
CA ASN A 463 3.92 1.68 -14.64
C ASN A 463 3.03 2.12 -15.84
N THR A 464 1.76 2.42 -15.60
CA THR A 464 0.74 2.76 -16.61
C THR A 464 0.07 4.09 -16.26
N SER A 465 -0.61 4.69 -17.24
CA SER A 465 -1.38 5.91 -16.99
C SER A 465 -2.58 5.66 -16.09
N LEU A 466 -2.78 6.54 -15.10
CA LEU A 466 -3.94 6.53 -14.22
C LEU A 466 -4.74 7.81 -14.41
N ASN A 467 -6.01 7.66 -14.80
CA ASN A 467 -6.95 8.76 -15.05
C ASN A 467 -6.34 9.81 -16.01
N GLU A 468 -5.90 9.34 -17.17
CA GLU A 468 -5.22 10.09 -18.25
C GLU A 468 -3.83 10.68 -17.89
N ILE A 469 -3.42 10.67 -16.62
CA ILE A 469 -2.08 11.09 -16.20
C ILE A 469 -1.06 9.98 -16.51
N GLN A 470 -0.07 10.28 -17.34
CA GLN A 470 1.07 9.40 -17.63
C GLN A 470 2.09 9.42 -16.48
N PRO A 471 2.71 8.29 -16.10
CA PRO A 471 3.83 8.27 -15.16
C PRO A 471 5.06 8.96 -15.77
N ALA A 472 5.91 9.53 -14.91
CA ALA A 472 7.18 10.13 -15.32
C ALA A 472 8.33 9.11 -15.35
N GLY A 473 8.35 8.19 -14.39
CA GLY A 473 9.33 7.12 -14.21
C GLY A 473 8.75 5.72 -14.39
N LEU A 474 9.52 4.73 -13.96
CA LEU A 474 9.21 3.30 -14.09
C LEU A 474 9.67 2.54 -12.82
N PRO A 475 8.84 2.46 -11.76
CA PRO A 475 7.49 2.99 -11.60
C PRO A 475 7.45 4.42 -11.02
N ASP A 476 6.25 5.00 -11.00
CA ASP A 476 5.86 6.14 -10.17
C ASP A 476 5.06 5.68 -8.93
N LEU A 477 5.07 6.48 -7.85
CA LEU A 477 4.05 6.38 -6.81
C LEU A 477 2.72 6.94 -7.34
N PHE A 478 1.59 6.30 -7.02
CA PHE A 478 0.28 6.91 -7.16
C PHE A 478 -0.34 7.27 -5.81
N LEU A 479 -1.18 8.32 -5.81
CA LEU A 479 -2.11 8.66 -4.74
C LEU A 479 -3.45 9.10 -5.33
N LEU A 480 -4.52 8.37 -5.01
CA LEU A 480 -5.89 8.64 -5.40
C LEU A 480 -6.70 9.12 -4.19
N LYS A 481 -7.60 10.09 -4.38
CA LYS A 481 -8.61 10.49 -3.39
C LYS A 481 -10.01 10.10 -3.85
N PHE A 482 -10.82 9.51 -2.98
CA PHE A 482 -12.26 9.28 -3.18
C PHE A 482 -13.11 10.08 -2.18
N ARG A 483 -14.39 10.30 -2.49
CA ARG A 483 -15.37 11.05 -1.69
C ARG A 483 -16.71 10.32 -1.63
#